data_AF-A0A968AYM2-F1
#
_entry.id   AF-A0A968AYM2-F1
#
_cell.length_a   1.000
_cell.length_b   1.000
_cell.length_c   1.000
_cell.angle_alpha   90.00
_cell.angle_beta   90.00
_cell.angle_gamma   90.00
#
_symmetry.space_group_name_H-M   'P 1'
#
loop_
_entity.id
_entity.type
_entity.pdbx_description
1 polymer ?
#
loop_
_entity_poly.entity_id
_entity_poly.type
_entity_poly.pdbx_seq_one_letter_code
_entity_poly.pdbx_strand_id
1 'polypeptide(L)'
;MADFVPNEEILELAITREEIANKLFLELAARTKNPELRKVFEELADEELEHKAKLELEILKTGKVMKESQKPLFKERIDTGEPDSWIDMDYKDMLLLGIQKEDAAFRFYVKLAANARDEDSYETLMALAEQEIKHKLRFEMEYEKLLKTK
;
A
#
# COMPACT_ATOMS: atom_id res chain seq x y z
N MET A 1 -13.19 17.38 22.46
CA MET A 1 -11.85 16.84 22.79
C MET A 1 -11.48 16.00 21.60
N ALA A 2 -10.44 16.39 20.85
CA ALA A 2 -10.03 15.61 19.70
C ALA A 2 -9.50 14.27 20.22
N ASP A 3 -10.10 13.16 19.80
CA ASP A 3 -9.61 11.83 20.14
C ASP A 3 -8.23 11.69 19.51
N PHE A 4 -7.23 11.66 20.38
CA PHE A 4 -5.83 11.66 20.03
C PHE A 4 -5.38 10.23 19.74
N VAL A 5 -5.07 9.92 18.48
CA VAL A 5 -4.47 8.63 18.10
C VAL A 5 -2.99 8.62 18.53
N PRO A 6 -2.52 7.60 19.29
CA PRO A 6 -1.10 7.40 19.60
C PRO A 6 -0.29 7.03 18.35
N ASN A 7 1.01 7.36 18.31
CA ASN A 7 1.88 7.01 17.16
C ASN A 7 1.93 5.50 16.89
N GLU A 8 1.83 4.67 17.94
CA GLU A 8 1.72 3.21 17.78
C GLU A 8 0.50 2.81 16.97
N GLU A 9 -0.67 3.41 17.24
CA GLU A 9 -1.90 3.09 16.53
C GLU A 9 -1.84 3.57 15.08
N ILE A 10 -1.10 4.66 14.81
CA ILE A 10 -0.79 5.13 13.45
C ILE A 10 0.08 4.11 12.69
N LEU A 11 1.15 3.62 13.33
CA LEU A 11 2.07 2.66 12.71
C LEU A 11 1.42 1.28 12.56
N GLU A 12 0.62 0.83 13.53
CA GLU A 12 -0.18 -0.42 13.42
C GLU A 12 -1.20 -0.34 12.28
N LEU A 13 -1.82 0.83 12.07
CA LEU A 13 -2.72 1.07 10.95
C LEU A 13 -1.97 1.00 9.62
N ALA A 14 -0.77 1.59 9.54
CA ALA A 14 0.09 1.49 8.37
C ALA A 14 0.46 0.04 8.07
N ILE A 15 0.94 -0.72 9.06
CA ILE A 15 1.28 -2.15 8.91
C ILE A 15 0.09 -2.96 8.43
N THR A 16 -1.10 -2.73 9.00
CA THR A 16 -2.32 -3.44 8.57
C THR A 16 -2.64 -3.16 7.10
N ARG A 17 -2.41 -1.92 6.64
CA ARG A 17 -2.60 -1.55 5.24
C ARG A 17 -1.63 -2.28 4.33
N GLU A 18 -0.35 -2.35 4.69
CA GLU A 18 0.68 -3.08 3.96
C GLU A 18 0.34 -4.58 3.81
N GLU A 19 -0.15 -5.21 4.88
CA GLU A 19 -0.60 -6.60 4.81
C GLU A 19 -1.78 -6.81 3.86
N ILE A 20 -2.70 -5.85 3.80
CA ILE A 20 -3.85 -5.91 2.90
C ILE A 20 -3.39 -5.70 1.45
N ALA A 21 -2.49 -4.76 1.20
CA ALA A 21 -1.94 -4.48 -0.12
C ALA A 21 -1.13 -5.67 -0.66
N ASN A 22 -0.25 -6.25 0.17
CA ASN A 22 0.50 -7.46 -0.16
C ASN A 22 -0.44 -8.61 -0.58
N LYS A 23 -1.46 -8.91 0.24
CA LYS A 23 -2.43 -9.97 -0.08
C LYS A 23 -3.18 -9.70 -1.38
N LEU A 24 -3.57 -8.45 -1.60
CA LEU A 24 -4.23 -8.04 -2.83
C LEU A 24 -3.33 -8.29 -4.06
N PHE A 25 -2.08 -7.84 -4.02
CA PHE A 25 -1.17 -8.03 -5.15
C PHE A 25 -0.85 -9.51 -5.40
N LEU A 26 -0.67 -10.32 -4.35
CA LEU A 26 -0.53 -11.77 -4.51
C LEU A 26 -1.76 -12.43 -5.13
N GLU A 27 -2.97 -12.00 -4.75
CA GLU A 27 -4.20 -12.48 -5.38
C GLU A 27 -4.29 -12.08 -6.86
N LEU A 28 -3.90 -10.85 -7.21
CA LEU A 28 -3.86 -10.37 -8.60
C LEU A 28 -2.82 -11.13 -9.43
N ALA A 29 -1.65 -11.41 -8.87
CA ALA A 29 -0.60 -12.22 -9.48
C ALA A 29 -1.06 -13.66 -9.78
N ALA A 30 -1.80 -14.26 -8.84
CA ALA A 30 -2.33 -15.61 -9.00
C ALA A 30 -3.44 -15.70 -10.06
N ARG A 31 -4.26 -14.66 -10.20
CA ARG A 31 -5.42 -14.64 -11.12
C ARG A 31 -5.07 -14.17 -12.53
N THR A 32 -4.01 -13.37 -12.71
CA THR A 32 -3.64 -12.87 -14.03
C THR A 32 -3.08 -13.97 -14.94
N LYS A 33 -3.52 -13.95 -16.21
CA LYS A 33 -3.02 -14.84 -17.27
C LYS A 33 -1.77 -14.29 -17.95
N ASN A 34 -1.48 -13.00 -17.80
CA ASN A 34 -0.32 -12.36 -18.41
C ASN A 34 0.92 -12.53 -17.50
N PRO A 35 1.99 -13.20 -17.98
CA PRO A 35 3.19 -13.44 -17.18
C PRO A 35 3.95 -12.16 -16.80
N GLU A 36 3.90 -11.10 -17.63
CA GLU A 36 4.54 -9.82 -17.32
C GLU A 36 3.83 -9.11 -16.17
N LEU A 37 2.49 -9.12 -16.17
CA LEU A 37 1.70 -8.58 -15.07
C LEU A 37 1.90 -9.36 -13.78
N ARG A 38 1.97 -10.69 -13.87
CA ARG A 38 2.22 -11.52 -12.70
C ARG A 38 3.49 -11.08 -12.00
N LYS A 39 4.57 -10.89 -12.77
CA LYS A 39 5.86 -10.43 -12.25
C LYS A 39 5.76 -9.06 -11.59
N VAL A 40 5.03 -8.11 -12.20
CA VAL A 40 4.82 -6.78 -11.62
C VAL A 40 4.08 -6.86 -10.29
N PHE A 41 3.04 -7.69 -10.18
CA PHE A 41 2.30 -7.85 -8.92
C PHE A 41 3.10 -8.58 -7.85
N GLU A 42 3.91 -9.58 -8.23
CA GLU A 42 4.84 -10.23 -7.29
C GLU A 42 5.89 -9.25 -6.77
N GLU A 43 6.48 -8.42 -7.65
CA GLU A 43 7.42 -7.36 -7.25
C GLU A 43 6.78 -6.38 -6.25
N LEU A 44 5.56 -5.90 -6.53
CA LEU A 44 4.86 -5.00 -5.62
C LEU A 44 4.52 -5.66 -4.30
N ALA A 45 4.07 -6.92 -4.32
CA ALA A 45 3.80 -7.66 -3.10
C ALA A 45 5.07 -7.75 -2.21
N ASP A 46 6.23 -8.01 -2.80
CA ASP A 46 7.50 -8.04 -2.07
C ASP A 46 7.86 -6.66 -1.49
N GLU A 47 7.63 -5.58 -2.25
CA GLU A 47 7.85 -4.19 -1.79
C GLU A 47 6.97 -3.84 -0.56
N GLU A 48 5.70 -4.27 -0.52
CA GLU A 48 4.83 -4.05 0.66
C GLU A 48 5.33 -4.80 1.90
N LEU A 49 6.01 -5.94 1.74
CA LEU A 49 6.66 -6.63 2.86
C LEU A 49 7.85 -5.83 3.39
N GLU A 50 8.60 -5.17 2.52
CA GLU A 50 9.69 -4.28 2.93
C GLU A 50 9.16 -3.03 3.64
N HIS A 51 8.06 -2.45 3.15
CA HIS A 51 7.37 -1.34 3.83
C HIS A 51 6.89 -1.74 5.22
N LYS A 52 6.23 -2.90 5.33
CA LYS A 52 5.84 -3.47 6.62
C LYS A 52 7.05 -3.63 7.56
N ALA A 53 8.15 -4.21 7.09
CA ALA A 53 9.34 -4.41 7.91
C ALA A 53 9.95 -3.08 8.41
N LYS A 54 9.94 -2.03 7.59
CA LYS A 54 10.36 -0.67 8.00
C LYS A 54 9.46 -0.14 9.12
N LEU A 55 8.14 -0.26 8.99
CA LEU A 55 7.17 0.20 9.99
C LEU A 55 7.30 -0.57 11.31
N GLU A 56 7.48 -1.89 11.25
CA GLU A 56 7.72 -2.73 12.44
C GLU A 56 9.01 -2.31 13.17
N LEU A 57 10.07 -1.99 12.42
CA LEU A 57 11.32 -1.50 12.99
C LEU A 57 11.14 -0.17 13.72
N GLU A 58 10.36 0.75 13.17
CA GLU A 58 10.04 2.02 13.86
C GLU A 58 9.30 1.79 15.17
N ILE A 59 8.33 0.86 15.22
CA ILE A 59 7.68 0.51 16.49
C ILE A 59 8.69 -0.02 17.51
N LEU A 60 9.61 -0.90 17.10
CA LEU A 60 10.63 -1.45 17.99
C LEU A 60 11.58 -0.39 18.55
N LYS A 61 11.94 0.63 17.76
CA LYS A 61 12.79 1.75 18.20
C LYS A 61 12.15 2.58 19.31
N THR A 62 10.81 2.62 19.40
CA THR A 62 10.10 3.28 20.51
C THR A 62 10.18 2.52 21.84
N GLY A 63 10.86 1.37 21.88
CA GLY A 63 11.03 0.55 23.09
C GLY A 63 9.81 -0.29 23.45
N LYS A 64 8.84 -0.41 22.53
CA LYS A 64 7.62 -1.20 22.71
C LYS A 64 7.67 -2.46 21.84
N VAL A 65 7.12 -3.55 22.37
CA VAL A 65 6.93 -4.81 21.63
C VAL A 65 5.53 -4.78 21.04
N MET A 66 5.41 -5.04 19.73
CA MET A 66 4.09 -5.17 19.10
C MET A 66 3.27 -6.24 19.83
N LYS A 67 2.03 -5.92 20.16
CA LYS A 67 1.04 -6.96 20.45
C LYS A 67 0.58 -7.51 19.11
N GLU A 68 0.62 -8.83 18.98
CA GLU A 68 0.09 -9.55 17.83
C GLU A 68 -1.33 -9.01 17.53
N SER A 69 -1.49 -8.36 16.38
CA SER A 69 -2.62 -7.47 16.08
C SER A 69 -3.92 -8.28 15.99
N GLN A 70 -4.72 -8.23 17.06
CA GLN A 70 -6.05 -8.81 17.08
C GLN A 70 -7.07 -7.87 16.42
N LYS A 71 -7.40 -8.21 15.17
CA LYS A 71 -8.51 -7.74 14.32
C LYS A 71 -8.39 -6.31 13.75
N PRO A 72 -8.68 -6.14 12.45
CA PRO A 72 -8.60 -4.84 11.81
C PRO A 72 -9.73 -3.94 12.32
N LEU A 73 -9.35 -2.85 12.99
CA LEU A 73 -10.24 -1.80 13.45
C LEU A 73 -10.38 -0.70 12.39
N PHE A 74 -10.42 -1.06 11.10
CA PHE A 74 -10.78 -0.11 10.06
C PHE A 74 -11.77 -0.75 9.09
N LYS A 75 -12.98 -0.22 9.14
CA LYS A 75 -14.05 -0.44 8.17
C LYS A 75 -14.00 0.65 7.12
N GLU A 76 -12.80 1.06 6.70
CA GLU A 76 -12.70 1.65 5.37
C GLU A 76 -13.15 0.52 4.45
N ARG A 77 -14.30 0.70 3.80
CA ARG A 77 -14.55 0.01 2.54
C ARG A 77 -13.39 0.43 1.66
N ILE A 78 -12.28 -0.31 1.73
CA ILE A 78 -11.47 -0.51 0.56
C ILE A 78 -12.50 -1.03 -0.41
N ASP A 79 -12.88 -0.20 -1.38
CA ASP A 79 -13.66 -0.57 -2.54
C ASP A 79 -12.76 -1.52 -3.33
N THR A 80 -12.51 -2.67 -2.72
CA THR A 80 -12.09 -3.91 -3.33
C THR A 80 -13.37 -4.33 -4.01
N GLY A 81 -13.57 -3.91 -5.26
CA GLY A 81 -14.60 -4.53 -6.09
C GLY A 81 -14.51 -6.04 -5.89
N GLU A 82 -15.64 -6.74 -5.81
CA GLU A 82 -15.63 -8.15 -5.41
C GLU A 82 -14.60 -8.94 -6.25
N PRO A 83 -13.86 -9.89 -5.65
CA PRO A 83 -12.74 -10.58 -6.33
C PRO A 83 -13.13 -11.27 -7.65
N ASP A 84 -14.42 -11.58 -7.84
CA ASP A 84 -14.95 -12.17 -9.07
C ASP A 84 -14.99 -11.18 -10.24
N SER A 85 -15.02 -9.87 -9.99
CA SER A 85 -14.99 -8.82 -11.03
C SER A 85 -13.61 -8.63 -11.67
N TRP A 86 -12.55 -9.22 -11.09
CA TRP A 86 -11.15 -9.03 -11.51
C TRP A 86 -10.63 -10.12 -12.46
N ILE A 87 -11.43 -11.17 -12.70
CA ILE A 87 -11.04 -12.36 -13.47
C ILE A 87 -10.80 -12.04 -14.97
N ASP A 88 -11.26 -10.88 -15.44
CA ASP A 88 -11.20 -10.47 -16.85
C ASP A 88 -10.68 -9.03 -17.04
N MET A 89 -9.88 -8.50 -16.09
CA MET A 89 -9.25 -7.19 -16.25
C MET A 89 -8.18 -7.22 -17.34
N ASP A 90 -8.32 -6.34 -18.34
CA ASP A 90 -7.30 -6.12 -19.37
C ASP A 90 -6.04 -5.50 -18.72
N TYR A 91 -4.89 -5.62 -19.39
CA TYR A 91 -3.63 -5.02 -18.97
C TYR A 91 -3.78 -3.53 -18.62
N LYS A 92 -4.63 -2.84 -19.39
CA LYS A 92 -5.01 -1.45 -19.17
C LYS A 92 -5.70 -1.21 -17.82
N ASP A 93 -6.67 -2.05 -17.47
CA ASP A 93 -7.47 -1.89 -16.24
C ASP A 93 -6.61 -2.16 -15.01
N MET A 94 -5.66 -3.08 -15.13
CA MET A 94 -4.68 -3.37 -14.09
C MET A 94 -3.73 -2.20 -13.82
N LEU A 95 -3.24 -1.53 -14.87
CA LEU A 95 -2.43 -0.33 -14.70
C LEU A 95 -3.23 0.80 -14.02
N LEU A 96 -4.50 0.97 -14.41
CA LEU A 96 -5.39 1.95 -13.78
C LEU A 96 -5.65 1.62 -12.30
N LEU A 97 -5.84 0.35 -11.97
CA LEU A 97 -5.99 -0.12 -10.60
C LEU A 97 -4.73 0.18 -9.78
N GLY A 98 -3.54 -0.12 -10.33
CA GLY A 98 -2.26 0.23 -9.72
C GLY A 98 -2.18 1.71 -9.38
N ILE A 99 -2.38 2.59 -10.37
CA ILE A 99 -2.38 4.05 -10.18
C ILE A 99 -3.33 4.50 -9.06
N GLN A 100 -4.54 3.94 -9.00
CA GLN A 100 -5.51 4.26 -7.96
C GLN A 100 -5.07 3.79 -6.57
N LYS A 101 -4.43 2.62 -6.47
CA LYS A 101 -3.94 2.08 -5.20
C LYS A 101 -2.76 2.88 -4.66
N GLU A 102 -1.79 3.17 -5.51
CA GLU A 102 -0.62 4.01 -5.17
C GLU A 102 -1.05 5.44 -4.77
N ASP A 103 -2.02 6.05 -5.47
CA ASP A 103 -2.56 7.38 -5.08
C ASP A 103 -3.25 7.35 -3.72
N ALA A 104 -4.00 6.27 -3.43
CA ALA A 104 -4.65 6.09 -2.14
C ALA A 104 -3.64 5.86 -1.02
N ALA A 105 -2.58 5.08 -1.27
CA ALA A 105 -1.50 4.81 -0.32
C ALA A 105 -0.68 6.07 -0.03
N PHE A 106 -0.30 6.83 -1.07
CA PHE A 106 0.34 8.14 -0.90
C PHE A 106 -0.48 9.07 0.00
N ARG A 107 -1.77 9.26 -0.31
CA ARG A 107 -2.65 10.13 0.50
C ARG A 107 -2.79 9.64 1.93
N PHE A 108 -2.82 8.33 2.11
CA PHE A 108 -2.87 7.71 3.43
C PHE A 108 -1.60 8.03 4.23
N TYR A 109 -0.42 7.81 3.65
CA TYR A 109 0.85 8.11 4.32
C TYR A 109 1.03 9.58 4.64
N VAL A 110 0.69 10.50 3.73
CA VAL A 110 0.72 11.95 3.99
C VAL A 110 -0.20 12.32 5.16
N LYS A 111 -1.39 11.72 5.22
CA LYS A 111 -2.32 11.94 6.34
C LYS A 111 -1.76 11.40 7.66
N LEU A 112 -1.14 10.22 7.64
CA LEU A 112 -0.53 9.64 8.83
C LEU A 112 0.66 10.47 9.32
N ALA A 113 1.55 10.88 8.40
CA ALA A 113 2.70 11.72 8.70
C ALA A 113 2.27 13.03 9.38
N ALA A 114 1.20 13.68 8.89
CA ALA A 114 0.65 14.89 9.49
C ALA A 114 0.13 14.70 10.94
N ASN A 115 -0.10 13.47 11.38
CA ASN A 115 -0.54 13.12 12.73
C ASN A 115 0.59 12.50 13.59
N ALA A 116 1.78 12.28 13.03
CA ALA A 116 2.93 11.75 13.75
C ALA A 116 3.47 12.78 14.76
N ARG A 117 3.88 12.32 15.94
CA ARG A 117 4.38 13.18 17.03
C ARG A 117 5.89 13.21 17.19
N ASP A 118 6.60 12.26 16.58
CA ASP A 118 8.05 12.20 16.58
C ASP A 118 8.58 12.32 15.15
N GLU A 119 9.77 12.90 15.04
CA GLU A 119 10.43 13.19 13.78
C GLU A 119 10.75 11.89 13.02
N ASP A 120 11.17 10.83 13.72
CA ASP A 120 11.52 9.54 13.10
C ASP A 120 10.32 8.89 12.39
N SER A 121 9.15 8.88 13.04
CA SER A 121 7.90 8.38 12.47
C SER A 121 7.42 9.25 11.32
N TYR A 122 7.53 10.58 11.45
CA TYR A 122 7.19 11.50 10.37
C TYR A 122 8.04 11.24 9.11
N GLU A 123 9.36 11.16 9.28
CA GLU A 123 10.31 10.92 8.20
C GLU A 123 10.08 9.54 7.56
N THR A 124 9.81 8.51 8.35
CA THR A 124 9.51 7.17 7.82
C THR A 124 8.22 7.17 7.00
N LEU A 125 7.14 7.75 7.51
CA LEU A 125 5.86 7.82 6.81
C LEU A 125 5.96 8.68 5.54
N MET A 126 6.74 9.75 5.56
CA MET A 126 7.00 10.57 4.37
C MET A 126 7.86 9.83 3.34
N ALA A 127 8.87 9.08 3.76
CA ALA A 127 9.68 8.26 2.87
C ALA A 127 8.83 7.20 2.15
N LEU A 128 7.88 6.57 2.87
CA LEU A 128 6.91 5.65 2.28
C LEU A 128 6.00 6.39 1.28
N ALA A 129 5.45 7.55 1.64
CA ALA A 129 4.66 8.36 0.72
C ALA A 129 5.41 8.69 -0.60
N GLU A 130 6.70 8.99 -0.52
CA GLU A 130 7.54 9.23 -1.70
C GLU A 130 7.76 7.98 -2.54
N GLN A 131 7.84 6.79 -1.93
CA GLN A 131 7.90 5.52 -2.65
C GLN A 131 6.60 5.28 -3.44
N GLU A 132 5.43 5.46 -2.81
CA GLU A 132 4.13 5.32 -3.48
C GLU A 132 4.00 6.24 -4.71
N ILE A 133 4.52 7.48 -4.63
CA ILE A 133 4.53 8.38 -5.79
C ILE A 133 5.38 7.81 -6.94
N LYS A 134 6.54 7.20 -6.63
CA LYS A 134 7.41 6.60 -7.65
C LYS A 134 6.73 5.40 -8.31
N HIS A 135 6.04 4.58 -7.53
CA HIS A 135 5.26 3.44 -8.04
C HIS A 135 4.11 3.93 -8.93
N LYS A 136 3.36 4.94 -8.47
CA LYS A 136 2.30 5.58 -9.27
C LYS A 136 2.84 6.07 -10.61
N LEU A 137 3.97 6.78 -10.60
CA LEU A 137 4.59 7.28 -11.84
C LEU A 137 5.02 6.14 -12.76
N ARG A 138 5.56 5.04 -12.22
CA ARG A 138 5.90 3.84 -12.99
C ARG A 138 4.66 3.30 -13.71
N PHE A 139 3.53 3.18 -13.03
CA PHE A 139 2.29 2.74 -13.65
C PHE A 139 1.75 3.72 -14.69
N GLU A 140 1.77 5.03 -14.42
CA GLU A 140 1.35 6.07 -15.36
C GLU A 140 2.19 6.03 -16.65
N MET A 141 3.51 5.84 -16.52
CA MET A 141 4.41 5.71 -17.66
C MET A 141 4.11 4.47 -18.51
N GLU A 142 3.86 3.32 -17.88
CA GLU A 142 3.48 2.09 -18.61
C GLU A 142 2.10 2.24 -19.28
N TYR A 143 1.16 2.91 -18.62
CA TYR A 143 -0.15 3.20 -19.17
C TYR A 143 -0.07 4.13 -20.40
N GLU A 144 0.74 5.18 -20.34
CA GLU A 144 0.98 6.06 -21.48
C GLU A 144 1.62 5.34 -22.67
N LYS A 145 2.62 4.48 -22.42
CA LYS A 145 3.26 3.69 -23.48
C LYS A 145 2.25 2.78 -24.18
N LEU A 146 1.37 2.13 -23.41
CA LEU A 146 0.30 1.30 -23.94
C LEU A 146 -0.64 2.10 -24.86
N LEU A 147 -1.01 3.32 -24.47
CA LEU A 147 -1.86 4.20 -25.29
C LEU A 147 -1.18 4.67 -26.57
N LYS A 148 0.14 4.87 -26.58
CA LYS A 148 0.93 5.32 -27.75
C LYS A 148 1.24 4.20 -28.75
N THR A 149 1.05 2.95 -28.36
CA THR A 149 1.36 1.76 -29.18
C THR A 149 0.11 1.20 -29.91
N LYS A 150 -1.07 1.78 -29.66
CA LYS A 150 -2.33 1.54 -30.41
C LYS A 150 -2.50 2.55 -31.53
#